data_AF-A0A968F262-F1
#
_entry.id   AF-A0A968F262-F1
#
_cell.length_a   1.000
_cell.length_b   1.000
_cell.length_c   1.000
_cell.angle_alpha   90.00
_cell.angle_beta   90.00
_cell.angle_gamma   90.00
#
_symmetry.space_group_name_H-M   'P 1'
#
loop_
_entity.id
_entity.type
_entity.pdbx_description
1 polymer ?
#
loop_
_entity_poly.entity_id
_entity_poly.type
_entity_poly.pdbx_seq_one_letter_code
_entity_poly.pdbx_strand_id
1 'polypeptide(L)'
;MADKTKYFADFFFNDSNEIDNYFIEAADVIIRPPENIKEVLYELVLNVNLAGSPSRSSHITPPNVDYPDDVSEIDIVSLDQIFLQIYEYLYGWGHDNPVIDSLRRSRFFTGGLEREQFIFLRDSFPILILEDEKDEFRPLEELDSLQKFEEELSKRAIPVCEDLELTGLFSKYAVYLVNFTFLLETMLDNNAEYYELFDSKEWQVEKETLRGKIAVGGWGENQYEGKYQFILDFGGNDRYLLDHNDSTQIIIDLDGDDLYIAREDHCLGSGFFSLGILYDHAGDDIYNARNFALGSGLFGAGFLIDKDGNDTYLGDTHTQGAGTFGIGMLIDQSGNDDYKAALFSQAYAGVQGFGSIVEHNGNDSYYAGGKYKDFLRYEDHYISLSQAQGFAFGFRPRMSGGVALLIDSAGHDTYISDIFGQGASYWYGLGALYDISGNDKYLSFQYAQGSATHLTLAILMDRSGNDYYFSK
;
A
#
# COMPACT_ATOMS: atom_id res chain seq x y z
N MET A 1 21.56 7.35 -3.85
CA MET A 1 21.33 6.18 -2.97
C MET A 1 21.34 6.61 -1.50
N ALA A 2 22.38 7.28 -1.00
CA ALA A 2 22.43 7.77 0.39
C ALA A 2 21.33 8.79 0.76
N ASP A 3 20.93 9.68 -0.16
CA ASP A 3 19.94 10.73 0.16
C ASP A 3 18.49 10.23 0.29
N LYS A 4 18.11 9.13 -0.37
CA LYS A 4 16.71 8.62 -0.31
C LYS A 4 16.46 7.78 0.94
N THR A 5 17.42 6.95 1.33
CA THR A 5 17.37 6.15 2.57
C THR A 5 17.53 7.04 3.81
N LYS A 6 18.35 8.09 3.72
CA LYS A 6 18.47 9.09 4.79
C LYS A 6 17.16 9.88 4.99
N TYR A 7 16.47 10.27 3.92
CA TYR A 7 15.19 10.99 4.03
C TYR A 7 14.09 10.17 4.74
N PHE A 8 14.01 8.86 4.47
CA PHE A 8 13.05 7.96 5.10
C PHE A 8 13.47 7.52 6.51
N ALA A 9 14.77 7.31 6.75
CA ALA A 9 15.28 7.00 8.08
C ALA A 9 15.20 8.22 9.03
N ASP A 10 15.43 9.43 8.52
CA ASP A 10 15.28 10.66 9.30
C ASP A 10 13.79 10.99 9.60
N PHE A 11 12.84 10.51 8.77
CA PHE A 11 11.40 10.64 9.01
C PHE A 11 10.88 9.75 10.15
N PHE A 12 11.47 8.56 10.37
CA PHE A 12 11.01 7.60 11.39
C PHE A 12 11.96 7.40 12.60
N PHE A 13 13.27 7.69 12.49
CA PHE A 13 14.27 7.28 13.49
C PHE A 13 15.11 8.40 14.13
N ASN A 14 14.97 9.68 13.74
CA ASN A 14 15.77 10.77 14.33
C ASN A 14 14.92 11.83 15.06
N ASP A 15 15.41 12.22 16.25
CA ASP A 15 14.89 13.30 17.08
C ASP A 15 14.69 14.59 16.27
N SER A 16 13.45 15.07 16.30
CA SER A 16 12.83 16.22 15.62
C SER A 16 13.61 17.53 15.79
N ASN A 17 14.37 18.00 14.80
CA ASN A 17 14.79 19.42 14.74
C ASN A 17 15.34 19.95 13.38
N GLU A 18 15.57 19.12 12.34
CA GLU A 18 16.13 19.63 11.05
C GLU A 18 15.33 19.31 9.78
N ILE A 19 14.27 18.48 9.84
CA ILE A 19 13.29 18.28 8.73
C ILE A 19 12.11 19.28 8.79
N ASP A 20 12.24 20.23 9.72
CA ASP A 20 11.17 21.01 10.31
C ASP A 20 10.79 22.31 9.59
N ASN A 21 11.15 22.51 8.32
CA ASN A 21 10.85 23.80 7.66
C ASN A 21 10.01 23.73 6.38
N TYR A 22 9.85 22.57 5.73
CA TYR A 22 8.98 22.47 4.54
C TYR A 22 7.73 21.62 4.79
N PHE A 23 7.85 20.56 5.59
CA PHE A 23 6.71 19.76 6.06
C PHE A 23 5.99 20.44 7.22
N ILE A 24 6.70 21.07 8.15
CA ILE A 24 6.08 21.91 9.19
C ILE A 24 5.48 23.17 8.58
N GLU A 25 6.05 23.82 7.56
CA GLU A 25 5.33 24.94 6.90
C GLU A 25 4.05 24.47 6.17
N ALA A 26 3.99 23.22 5.70
CA ALA A 26 2.78 22.63 5.13
C ALA A 26 1.80 22.14 6.21
N ALA A 27 2.28 21.67 7.36
CA ALA A 27 1.47 21.17 8.48
C ALA A 27 1.01 22.27 9.46
N ASP A 28 1.80 23.33 9.68
CA ASP A 28 1.45 24.51 10.51
C ASP A 28 0.35 25.37 9.85
N VAL A 29 0.11 25.19 8.54
CA VAL A 29 -1.05 25.78 7.85
C VAL A 29 -2.33 24.96 8.09
N ILE A 30 -2.22 23.71 8.55
CA ILE A 30 -3.33 22.76 8.75
C ILE A 30 -3.67 22.75 10.25
N ILE A 31 -4.24 23.85 10.71
CA ILE A 31 -4.59 24.08 12.10
C ILE A 31 -5.98 23.50 12.41
N ARG A 32 -6.03 22.60 13.41
CA ARG A 32 -7.13 22.10 14.26
C ARG A 32 -8.53 21.92 13.64
N PRO A 33 -9.19 20.75 13.86
CA PRO A 33 -10.52 20.48 13.35
C PRO A 33 -11.57 21.44 13.95
N PRO A 34 -12.50 22.00 13.14
CA PRO A 34 -13.62 22.76 13.64
C PRO A 34 -14.71 21.81 14.19
N GLU A 35 -15.51 22.32 15.12
CA GLU A 35 -16.55 21.59 15.88
C GLU A 35 -17.67 20.94 15.02
N ASN A 36 -17.66 21.10 13.67
CA ASN A 36 -18.82 20.86 12.78
C ASN A 36 -18.59 19.85 11.63
N ILE A 37 -17.51 19.06 11.60
CA ILE A 37 -17.25 18.07 10.52
C ILE A 37 -18.39 17.05 10.32
N LYS A 38 -19.25 16.89 11.33
CA LYS A 38 -20.57 16.25 11.33
C LYS A 38 -21.48 16.70 10.18
N GLU A 39 -21.55 18.00 9.91
CA GLU A 39 -22.40 18.57 8.86
C GLU A 39 -21.81 18.31 7.45
N VAL A 40 -20.49 18.20 7.33
CA VAL A 40 -19.81 17.86 6.06
C VAL A 40 -20.05 16.43 5.67
N LEU A 41 -19.76 15.50 6.59
CA LEU A 41 -20.01 14.08 6.34
C LEU A 41 -21.50 13.87 6.07
N TYR A 42 -22.40 14.50 6.82
CA TYR A 42 -23.84 14.47 6.56
C TYR A 42 -24.24 15.01 5.18
N GLU A 43 -23.70 16.14 4.72
CA GLU A 43 -24.00 16.71 3.39
C GLU A 43 -23.41 15.86 2.25
N LEU A 44 -22.19 15.35 2.43
CA LEU A 44 -21.50 14.47 1.48
C LEU A 44 -22.25 13.13 1.35
N VAL A 45 -22.87 12.67 2.43
CA VAL A 45 -23.61 11.41 2.55
C VAL A 45 -25.09 11.51 2.13
N LEU A 46 -25.82 12.58 2.46
CA LEU A 46 -27.28 12.67 2.26
C LEU A 46 -27.75 13.72 1.25
N ASN A 47 -26.96 14.78 1.00
CA ASN A 47 -27.34 15.89 0.12
C ASN A 47 -26.46 15.91 -1.14
N VAL A 48 -26.55 14.83 -1.93
CA VAL A 48 -26.01 14.81 -3.29
C VAL A 48 -26.89 15.62 -4.25
N ASN A 49 -27.12 16.91 -3.94
CA ASN A 49 -27.36 17.94 -4.94
C ASN A 49 -26.03 18.65 -5.21
N LEU A 50 -25.05 17.90 -5.70
CA LEU A 50 -23.78 18.43 -6.21
C LEU A 50 -23.93 19.12 -7.58
N ALA A 51 -25.15 19.54 -7.93
CA ALA A 51 -25.45 20.39 -9.08
C ALA A 51 -25.87 21.79 -8.59
N GLY A 52 -24.92 22.51 -8.02
CA GLY A 52 -25.15 23.86 -7.55
C GLY A 52 -23.85 24.58 -7.28
N SER A 53 -23.17 25.04 -8.33
CA SER A 53 -22.12 26.05 -8.16
C SER A 53 -22.70 27.17 -7.29
N PRO A 54 -22.01 27.68 -6.26
CA PRO A 54 -22.39 28.95 -5.66
C PRO A 54 -22.45 29.97 -6.79
N SER A 55 -23.64 30.53 -7.01
CA SER A 55 -23.89 31.51 -8.06
C SER A 55 -22.78 32.56 -8.05
N ARG A 56 -22.12 32.76 -9.20
CA ARG A 56 -21.16 33.84 -9.45
C ARG A 56 -21.71 35.17 -8.92
N SER A 57 -21.31 35.58 -7.72
CA SER A 57 -21.50 36.95 -7.28
C SER A 57 -20.33 37.78 -7.81
N SER A 58 -20.65 38.57 -8.83
CA SER A 58 -19.91 39.70 -9.40
C SER A 58 -18.82 40.33 -8.51
N HIS A 59 -17.55 40.26 -8.92
CA HIS A 59 -16.80 41.36 -9.53
C HIS A 59 -15.29 41.07 -9.62
N ILE A 60 -14.67 41.63 -10.68
CA ILE A 60 -13.24 41.68 -11.04
C ILE A 60 -12.74 40.52 -11.92
N THR A 61 -12.71 40.78 -13.23
CA THR A 61 -12.01 40.03 -14.28
C THR A 61 -10.53 40.43 -14.37
N PRO A 62 -9.57 39.48 -14.32
CA PRO A 62 -8.27 39.62 -14.97
C PRO A 62 -8.35 39.18 -16.43
N PRO A 63 -7.40 39.62 -17.29
CA PRO A 63 -7.56 39.64 -18.74
C PRO A 63 -7.40 38.27 -19.40
N ASN A 64 -8.18 38.08 -20.48
CA ASN A 64 -8.22 36.99 -21.46
C ASN A 64 -7.01 36.05 -21.49
N VAL A 65 -7.24 34.82 -21.04
CA VAL A 65 -6.56 33.63 -21.57
C VAL A 65 -7.68 32.78 -22.19
N ASP A 66 -7.66 32.62 -23.51
CA ASP A 66 -8.58 31.72 -24.21
C ASP A 66 -8.32 30.29 -23.76
N TYR A 67 -9.27 29.70 -23.03
CA TYR A 67 -9.32 28.27 -22.78
C TYR A 67 -10.08 27.60 -23.93
N PRO A 68 -9.59 26.48 -24.50
CA PRO A 68 -10.32 25.77 -25.55
C PRO A 68 -11.66 25.22 -25.04
N ASP A 69 -12.73 25.56 -25.75
CA ASP A 69 -14.12 25.10 -25.55
C ASP A 69 -14.31 23.63 -25.99
N ASP A 70 -13.64 22.68 -25.34
CA ASP A 70 -14.04 21.28 -25.41
C ASP A 70 -13.91 20.59 -24.06
N VAL A 71 -14.72 21.08 -23.12
CA VAL A 71 -15.06 20.40 -21.87
C VAL A 71 -16.41 19.72 -22.10
N SER A 72 -16.38 18.56 -22.74
CA SER A 72 -17.52 17.67 -22.86
C SER A 72 -17.14 16.29 -22.36
N GLU A 73 -17.32 16.06 -21.05
CA GLU A 73 -18.05 14.90 -20.49
C GLU A 73 -17.82 14.68 -18.98
N ILE A 74 -18.92 14.90 -18.25
CA ILE A 74 -19.40 14.20 -17.04
C ILE A 74 -18.96 14.74 -15.66
N ASP A 75 -19.97 15.14 -14.89
CA ASP A 75 -19.99 15.27 -13.43
C ASP A 75 -19.55 13.95 -12.76
N ILE A 76 -18.31 13.91 -12.26
CA ILE A 76 -17.83 12.86 -11.36
C ILE A 76 -17.13 13.51 -10.17
N VAL A 77 -17.60 13.16 -8.98
CA VAL A 77 -16.86 13.39 -7.74
C VAL A 77 -15.61 12.52 -7.77
N SER A 78 -14.48 13.04 -8.25
CA SER A 78 -13.19 12.38 -8.04
C SER A 78 -12.83 12.46 -6.55
N LEU A 79 -12.00 11.55 -6.02
CA LEU A 79 -11.38 11.70 -4.68
C LEU A 79 -10.83 13.12 -4.46
N ASP A 80 -10.25 13.72 -5.50
CA ASP A 80 -9.81 15.12 -5.47
C ASP A 80 -10.97 16.07 -5.15
N GLN A 81 -12.14 15.90 -5.77
CA GLN A 81 -13.34 16.68 -5.45
C GLN A 81 -13.89 16.40 -4.04
N ILE A 82 -13.80 15.17 -3.54
CA ILE A 82 -14.18 14.84 -2.15
C ILE A 82 -13.29 15.63 -1.20
N PHE A 83 -11.98 15.48 -1.33
CA PHE A 83 -11.02 16.22 -0.51
C PHE A 83 -11.17 17.72 -0.71
N LEU A 84 -11.33 18.21 -1.95
CA LEU A 84 -11.53 19.63 -2.23
C LEU A 84 -12.83 20.17 -1.61
N GLN A 85 -13.92 19.42 -1.59
CA GLN A 85 -15.16 19.84 -0.93
C GLN A 85 -15.00 19.86 0.59
N ILE A 86 -14.35 18.84 1.15
CA ILE A 86 -13.94 18.83 2.56
C ILE A 86 -13.10 20.08 2.85
N TYR A 87 -12.10 20.40 2.02
CA TYR A 87 -11.25 21.58 2.17
C TYR A 87 -11.98 22.92 2.00
N GLU A 88 -12.77 23.09 0.94
CA GLU A 88 -13.55 24.31 0.67
C GLU A 88 -14.53 24.58 1.81
N TYR A 89 -15.11 23.52 2.37
CA TYR A 89 -15.99 23.62 3.53
C TYR A 89 -15.23 23.94 4.82
N LEU A 90 -14.16 23.18 5.13
CA LEU A 90 -13.39 23.32 6.38
C LEU A 90 -12.72 24.69 6.50
N TYR A 91 -12.22 25.22 5.38
CA TYR A 91 -11.38 26.42 5.40
C TYR A 91 -12.04 27.64 4.78
N GLY A 92 -13.10 27.51 3.96
CA GLY A 92 -13.89 28.65 3.46
C GLY A 92 -13.14 29.65 2.56
N TRP A 93 -11.98 29.30 1.99
CA TRP A 93 -11.10 30.26 1.30
C TRP A 93 -10.92 29.95 -0.19
N GLY A 94 -10.84 31.02 -0.99
CA GLY A 94 -10.73 31.00 -2.45
C GLY A 94 -9.32 30.78 -2.99
N HIS A 95 -9.28 30.24 -4.22
CA HIS A 95 -8.25 30.21 -5.28
C HIS A 95 -6.73 30.11 -5.02
N ASP A 96 -6.17 30.42 -3.84
CA ASP A 96 -4.72 30.62 -3.65
C ASP A 96 -4.02 29.60 -2.71
N ASN A 97 -4.68 28.51 -2.31
CA ASN A 97 -4.02 27.45 -1.53
C ASN A 97 -3.24 26.49 -2.47
N PRO A 98 -1.91 26.35 -2.34
CA PRO A 98 -1.09 25.55 -3.24
C PRO A 98 -1.40 24.04 -3.22
N VAL A 99 -1.94 23.50 -2.11
CA VAL A 99 -2.40 22.09 -2.02
C VAL A 99 -3.68 21.89 -2.84
N ILE A 100 -4.63 22.83 -2.71
CA ILE A 100 -5.89 22.85 -3.49
C ILE A 100 -5.60 23.06 -4.98
N ASP A 101 -4.69 23.99 -5.30
CA ASP A 101 -4.26 24.25 -6.67
C ASP A 101 -3.52 23.03 -7.26
N SER A 102 -2.76 22.30 -6.44
CA SER A 102 -2.14 21.00 -6.81
C SER A 102 -3.20 19.92 -7.07
N LEU A 103 -4.17 19.73 -6.17
CA LEU A 103 -5.28 18.79 -6.33
C LEU A 103 -6.10 19.09 -7.60
N ARG A 104 -6.44 20.36 -7.83
CA ARG A 104 -7.19 20.84 -9.02
C ARG A 104 -6.41 20.67 -10.33
N ARG A 105 -5.08 20.78 -10.29
CA ARG A 105 -4.21 20.58 -11.46
C ARG A 105 -3.78 19.13 -11.67
N SER A 106 -4.13 18.23 -10.75
CA SER A 106 -3.67 16.85 -10.78
C SER A 106 -4.25 16.11 -11.98
N ARG A 107 -3.43 15.97 -13.02
CA ARG A 107 -3.72 15.08 -14.15
C ARG A 107 -3.37 13.63 -13.76
N PHE A 108 -3.83 12.68 -14.57
CA PHE A 108 -3.29 11.33 -14.58
C PHE A 108 -1.76 11.42 -14.75
N PHE A 109 -1.00 10.88 -13.81
CA PHE A 109 0.46 10.97 -13.80
C PHE A 109 1.04 9.63 -14.24
N THR A 110 1.66 9.60 -15.42
CA THR A 110 2.25 8.39 -16.01
C THR A 110 3.67 8.10 -15.52
N GLY A 111 4.16 8.84 -14.52
CA GLY A 111 5.57 8.73 -14.12
C GLY A 111 6.53 9.33 -15.14
N GLY A 112 6.10 10.34 -15.92
CA GLY A 112 6.89 10.91 -17.01
C GLY A 112 6.91 10.07 -18.30
N LEU A 113 6.31 8.87 -18.29
CA LEU A 113 6.29 7.96 -19.42
C LEU A 113 5.31 8.38 -20.51
N GLU A 114 5.64 8.06 -21.76
CA GLU A 114 4.68 8.08 -22.86
C GLU A 114 3.58 7.02 -22.64
N ARG A 115 2.40 7.24 -23.23
CA ARG A 115 1.25 6.35 -23.04
C ARG A 115 1.55 4.89 -23.41
N GLU A 116 2.29 4.66 -24.49
CA GLU A 116 2.66 3.31 -24.95
C GLU A 116 3.64 2.63 -23.99
N GLN A 117 4.62 3.39 -23.47
CA GLN A 117 5.56 2.93 -22.45
C GLN A 117 4.86 2.55 -21.15
N PHE A 118 3.93 3.40 -20.69
CA PHE A 118 3.12 3.14 -19.50
C PHE A 118 2.30 1.87 -19.65
N ILE A 119 1.55 1.72 -20.75
CA ILE A 119 0.73 0.52 -21.03
C ILE A 119 1.63 -0.71 -21.10
N PHE A 120 2.78 -0.62 -21.77
CA PHE A 120 3.72 -1.72 -21.86
C PHE A 120 4.20 -2.17 -20.47
N LEU A 121 4.65 -1.26 -19.61
CA LEU A 121 5.10 -1.62 -18.26
C LEU A 121 3.97 -2.19 -17.42
N ARG A 122 2.80 -1.55 -17.44
CA ARG A 122 1.62 -2.03 -16.69
C ARG A 122 1.26 -3.47 -17.06
N ASP A 123 1.19 -3.78 -18.35
CA ASP A 123 0.71 -5.09 -18.80
C ASP A 123 1.82 -6.17 -18.77
N SER A 124 3.10 -5.76 -18.80
CA SER A 124 4.22 -6.69 -18.96
C SER A 124 5.05 -6.92 -17.71
N PHE A 125 5.23 -5.90 -16.86
CA PHE A 125 6.13 -6.01 -15.71
C PHE A 125 5.65 -7.00 -14.65
N PRO A 126 4.33 -7.12 -14.33
CA PRO A 126 3.85 -8.14 -13.40
C PRO A 126 4.25 -9.58 -13.80
N ILE A 127 4.36 -9.85 -15.10
CA ILE A 127 4.78 -11.16 -15.64
C ILE A 127 6.19 -11.52 -15.17
N LEU A 128 7.06 -10.54 -14.92
CA LEU A 128 8.43 -10.77 -14.43
C LEU A 128 8.51 -11.10 -12.93
N ILE A 129 7.38 -11.01 -12.22
CA ILE A 129 7.29 -11.24 -10.77
C ILE A 129 6.46 -12.50 -10.47
N LEU A 130 5.46 -12.80 -11.30
CA LEU A 130 4.56 -13.93 -11.07
C LEU A 130 5.22 -15.27 -11.43
N GLU A 131 4.89 -16.29 -10.66
CA GLU A 131 5.25 -17.69 -10.89
C GLU A 131 3.98 -18.53 -11.06
N ASP A 132 4.05 -19.66 -11.78
CA ASP A 132 2.93 -20.59 -11.97
C ASP A 132 3.25 -21.96 -11.35
N GLU A 133 2.39 -22.44 -10.46
CA GLU A 133 2.52 -23.76 -9.83
C GLU A 133 2.59 -24.89 -10.87
N LYS A 134 1.99 -24.69 -12.04
CA LYS A 134 1.99 -25.69 -13.12
C LYS A 134 3.34 -25.84 -13.81
N ASP A 135 4.27 -24.92 -13.58
CA ASP A 135 5.60 -24.97 -14.19
C ASP A 135 6.36 -26.22 -13.77
N GLU A 136 6.07 -26.79 -12.59
CA GLU A 136 6.63 -28.07 -12.15
C GLU A 136 6.26 -29.26 -13.04
N PHE A 137 5.18 -29.13 -13.84
CA PHE A 137 4.69 -30.18 -14.73
C PHE A 137 4.97 -29.90 -16.20
N ARG A 138 5.58 -28.76 -16.55
CA ARG A 138 5.88 -28.41 -17.95
C ARG A 138 7.14 -29.15 -18.45
N PRO A 139 7.19 -29.51 -19.75
CA PRO A 139 8.42 -30.03 -20.35
C PRO A 139 9.58 -29.02 -20.27
N LEU A 140 10.81 -29.52 -20.19
CA LEU A 140 12.01 -28.68 -20.12
C LEU A 140 12.13 -27.70 -21.29
N GLU A 141 11.72 -28.10 -22.50
CA GLU A 141 11.75 -27.22 -23.67
C GLU A 141 10.77 -26.04 -23.55
N GLU A 142 9.65 -26.24 -22.88
CA GLU A 142 8.66 -25.18 -22.65
C GLU A 142 9.21 -24.18 -21.61
N LEU A 143 9.80 -24.67 -20.53
CA LEU A 143 10.42 -23.84 -19.49
C LEU A 143 11.59 -23.02 -20.02
N ASP A 144 12.47 -23.61 -20.83
CA ASP A 144 13.55 -22.88 -21.50
C ASP A 144 13.01 -21.80 -22.45
N SER A 145 11.83 -22.04 -23.07
CA SER A 145 11.17 -21.05 -23.91
C SER A 145 10.56 -19.89 -23.11
N LEU A 146 9.94 -20.18 -21.95
CA LEU A 146 9.41 -19.18 -21.02
C LEU A 146 10.52 -18.32 -20.44
N GLN A 147 11.59 -18.94 -19.95
CA GLN A 147 12.75 -18.22 -19.42
C GLN A 147 13.35 -17.26 -20.47
N LYS A 148 13.50 -17.70 -21.72
CA LYS A 148 13.97 -16.82 -22.80
C LYS A 148 13.00 -15.66 -23.08
N PHE A 149 11.70 -15.91 -22.99
CA PHE A 149 10.69 -14.86 -23.15
C PHE A 149 10.80 -13.81 -22.03
N GLU A 150 10.92 -14.23 -20.78
CA GLU A 150 11.11 -13.35 -19.61
C GLU A 150 12.41 -12.57 -19.70
N GLU A 151 13.51 -13.19 -20.14
CA GLU A 151 14.78 -12.50 -20.38
C GLU A 151 14.65 -11.39 -21.42
N GLU A 152 13.97 -11.65 -22.54
CA GLU A 152 13.72 -10.63 -23.57
C GLU A 152 12.75 -9.54 -23.09
N LEU A 153 11.74 -9.92 -22.30
CA LEU A 153 10.79 -8.98 -21.70
C LEU A 153 11.51 -8.04 -20.72
N SER A 154 12.36 -8.60 -19.86
CA SER A 154 13.20 -7.84 -18.93
C SER A 154 14.13 -6.88 -19.66
N LYS A 155 14.82 -7.32 -20.74
CA LYS A 155 15.67 -6.46 -21.58
C LYS A 155 14.92 -5.26 -22.16
N ARG A 156 13.62 -5.41 -22.45
CA ARG A 156 12.75 -4.34 -22.96
C ARG A 156 12.16 -3.46 -21.85
N ALA A 157 11.83 -4.03 -20.70
CA ALA A 157 11.25 -3.32 -19.57
C ALA A 157 12.26 -2.42 -18.86
N ILE A 158 13.52 -2.86 -18.75
CA ILE A 158 14.58 -2.13 -18.04
C ILE A 158 14.74 -0.68 -18.56
N PRO A 159 14.94 -0.42 -19.87
CA PRO A 159 15.09 0.96 -20.35
C PRO A 159 13.87 1.84 -20.07
N VAL A 160 12.66 1.26 -20.11
CA VAL A 160 11.44 2.02 -19.82
C VAL A 160 11.32 2.35 -18.33
N CYS A 161 11.80 1.46 -17.45
CA CYS A 161 11.88 1.74 -16.02
C CYS A 161 12.94 2.80 -15.69
N GLU A 162 14.01 2.90 -16.47
CA GLU A 162 15.04 3.95 -16.30
C GLU A 162 14.50 5.36 -16.61
N ASP A 163 13.47 5.46 -17.46
CA ASP A 163 12.78 6.72 -17.81
C ASP A 163 11.74 7.14 -16.75
N LEU A 164 11.49 6.32 -15.72
CA LEU A 164 10.42 6.56 -14.74
C LEU A 164 10.77 7.66 -13.72
N GLU A 165 9.93 8.70 -13.66
CA GLU A 165 10.05 9.82 -12.72
C GLU A 165 9.29 9.57 -11.40
N LEU A 166 9.84 8.70 -10.54
CA LEU A 166 9.22 8.32 -9.27
C LEU A 166 8.95 9.49 -8.31
N THR A 167 9.82 10.51 -8.27
CA THR A 167 9.68 11.64 -7.33
C THR A 167 8.39 12.43 -7.57
N GLY A 168 7.99 12.61 -8.83
CA GLY A 168 6.74 13.30 -9.18
C GLY A 168 5.50 12.48 -8.84
N LEU A 169 5.63 11.14 -8.85
CA LEU A 169 4.53 10.24 -8.49
C LEU A 169 4.29 10.29 -6.97
N PHE A 170 5.35 10.14 -6.17
CA PHE A 170 5.24 10.09 -4.70
C PHE A 170 4.84 11.43 -4.07
N SER A 171 5.20 12.57 -4.67
CA SER A 171 4.74 13.87 -4.17
C SER A 171 3.22 14.02 -4.22
N LYS A 172 2.56 13.40 -5.20
CA LYS A 172 1.09 13.33 -5.28
C LYS A 172 0.52 12.46 -4.15
N TYR A 173 1.12 11.30 -3.91
CA TYR A 173 0.65 10.40 -2.85
C TYR A 173 0.81 11.00 -1.45
N ALA A 174 1.87 11.78 -1.22
CA ALA A 174 2.05 12.51 0.02
C ALA A 174 0.86 13.43 0.35
N VAL A 175 0.28 14.11 -0.66
CA VAL A 175 -0.91 14.94 -0.45
C VAL A 175 -2.12 14.11 0.00
N TYR A 176 -2.36 12.96 -0.66
CA TYR A 176 -3.46 12.08 -0.23
C TYR A 176 -3.24 11.51 1.16
N LEU A 177 -2.01 11.14 1.51
CA LEU A 177 -1.68 10.63 2.84
C LEU A 177 -1.91 11.68 3.94
N VAL A 178 -1.54 12.93 3.71
CA VAL A 178 -1.84 14.04 4.64
C VAL A 178 -3.36 14.20 4.79
N ASN A 179 -4.11 14.20 3.69
CA ASN A 179 -5.57 14.33 3.74
C ASN A 179 -6.23 13.16 4.47
N PHE A 180 -5.75 11.95 4.21
CA PHE A 180 -6.20 10.73 4.84
C PHE A 180 -5.95 10.74 6.35
N THR A 181 -4.74 11.11 6.78
CA THR A 181 -4.38 11.23 8.20
C THR A 181 -5.27 12.23 8.91
N PHE A 182 -5.49 13.40 8.30
CA PHE A 182 -6.38 14.43 8.84
C PHE A 182 -7.83 13.92 8.98
N LEU A 183 -8.32 13.17 7.99
CA LEU A 183 -9.65 12.57 8.03
C LEU A 183 -9.78 11.59 9.21
N LEU A 184 -8.82 10.68 9.37
CA LEU A 184 -8.78 9.71 10.46
C LEU A 184 -8.73 10.38 11.83
N GLU A 185 -7.80 11.31 12.04
CA GLU A 185 -7.68 12.06 13.30
C GLU A 185 -9.02 12.70 13.67
N THR A 186 -9.68 13.31 12.69
CA THR A 186 -10.94 14.00 12.94
C THR A 186 -12.10 13.05 13.27
N MET A 187 -12.11 11.87 12.66
CA MET A 187 -13.09 10.82 12.96
C MET A 187 -12.88 10.27 14.37
N LEU A 188 -11.64 9.89 14.72
CA LEU A 188 -11.30 9.24 15.99
C LEU A 188 -11.42 10.20 17.19
N ASP A 189 -11.12 11.49 17.04
CA ASP A 189 -11.11 12.45 18.16
C ASP A 189 -12.52 12.91 18.61
N ASN A 190 -13.53 12.87 17.75
CA ASN A 190 -14.87 13.46 18.02
C ASN A 190 -16.00 12.42 18.18
N ASN A 191 -15.64 11.18 18.49
CA ASN A 191 -16.47 9.98 18.46
C ASN A 191 -17.91 10.14 18.98
N ALA A 192 -18.15 10.76 20.14
CA ALA A 192 -19.46 10.70 20.83
C ALA A 192 -20.69 11.20 20.02
N GLU A 193 -20.51 12.12 19.07
CA GLU A 193 -21.63 12.78 18.38
C GLU A 193 -21.94 12.25 16.96
N TYR A 194 -21.05 11.46 16.35
CA TYR A 194 -21.26 10.83 15.04
C TYR A 194 -22.07 9.54 15.14
N TYR A 195 -21.91 8.81 16.26
CA TYR A 195 -22.64 7.59 16.57
C TYR A 195 -24.17 7.76 16.46
N GLU A 196 -24.69 8.94 16.82
CA GLU A 196 -26.15 9.19 16.80
C GLU A 196 -26.74 9.40 15.39
N LEU A 197 -25.93 9.73 14.37
CA LEU A 197 -26.42 9.98 13.01
C LEU A 197 -26.58 8.73 12.15
N PHE A 198 -25.81 7.70 12.46
CA PHE A 198 -25.78 6.43 11.73
C PHE A 198 -26.34 5.27 12.56
N ASP A 199 -27.08 5.58 13.64
CA ASP A 199 -27.62 4.64 14.64
C ASP A 199 -28.63 3.60 14.10
N SER A 200 -28.96 3.64 12.80
CA SER A 200 -29.66 2.52 12.16
C SER A 200 -28.65 1.44 11.76
N LYS A 201 -28.66 0.32 12.49
CA LYS A 201 -27.82 -0.89 12.30
C LYS A 201 -27.79 -1.54 10.89
N GLU A 202 -28.52 -1.02 9.92
CA GLU A 202 -28.61 -1.56 8.55
C GLU A 202 -28.57 -0.40 7.55
N TRP A 203 -27.50 0.41 7.60
CA TRP A 203 -27.37 1.59 6.76
C TRP A 203 -26.11 1.49 5.91
N GLN A 204 -26.28 1.47 4.58
CA GLN A 204 -25.19 1.49 3.61
C GLN A 204 -25.63 2.35 2.43
N VAL A 205 -24.77 3.25 1.96
CA VAL A 205 -24.98 4.08 0.77
C VAL A 205 -23.85 3.86 -0.21
N GLU A 206 -24.18 3.56 -1.46
CA GLU A 206 -23.20 3.45 -2.55
C GLU A 206 -23.51 4.40 -3.69
N LYS A 207 -22.45 4.89 -4.35
CA LYS A 207 -22.55 5.71 -5.54
C LYS A 207 -21.49 5.31 -6.58
N GLU A 208 -21.95 5.10 -7.80
CA GLU A 208 -21.10 4.84 -8.95
C GLU A 208 -20.34 6.09 -9.41
N THR A 209 -19.09 5.92 -9.82
CA THR A 209 -18.27 6.95 -10.45
C THR A 209 -17.49 6.39 -11.64
N LEU A 210 -16.90 7.26 -12.47
CA LEU A 210 -16.01 6.80 -13.56
C LEU A 210 -14.71 6.13 -13.04
N ARG A 211 -14.38 6.26 -11.76
CA ARG A 211 -13.16 5.72 -11.13
C ARG A 211 -13.45 4.61 -10.13
N GLY A 212 -14.68 4.08 -10.10
CA GLY A 212 -15.12 3.08 -9.13
C GLY A 212 -16.09 3.63 -8.10
N LYS A 213 -16.77 2.76 -7.38
CA LYS A 213 -17.80 3.11 -6.41
C LYS A 213 -17.24 3.84 -5.19
N ILE A 214 -18.06 4.70 -4.62
CA ILE A 214 -17.85 5.31 -3.30
C ILE A 214 -18.92 4.72 -2.38
N ALA A 215 -18.55 4.28 -1.19
CA ALA A 215 -19.49 3.75 -0.22
C ALA A 215 -19.29 4.33 1.18
N VAL A 216 -20.39 4.37 1.93
CA VAL A 216 -20.38 4.62 3.37
C VAL A 216 -21.29 3.60 4.05
N GLY A 217 -20.74 2.83 4.99
CA GLY A 217 -21.42 1.84 5.82
C GLY A 217 -21.90 2.40 7.15
N GLY A 218 -22.60 1.57 7.91
CA GLY A 218 -23.25 1.90 9.17
C GLY A 218 -22.60 1.18 10.35
N TRP A 219 -23.38 0.84 11.38
CA TRP A 219 -22.92 0.12 12.58
C TRP A 219 -23.33 -1.36 12.60
N GLY A 220 -23.57 -1.94 11.44
CA GLY A 220 -23.99 -3.33 11.37
C GLY A 220 -23.68 -3.90 10.01
N GLU A 221 -23.75 -5.23 9.93
CA GLU A 221 -23.18 -6.02 8.83
C GLU A 221 -23.47 -5.43 7.44
N ASN A 222 -22.40 -5.08 6.72
CA ASN A 222 -22.39 -4.50 5.39
C ASN A 222 -21.62 -5.40 4.41
N GLN A 223 -21.93 -5.22 3.12
CA GLN A 223 -21.24 -5.97 2.06
C GLN A 223 -20.86 -5.03 0.93
N TYR A 224 -19.57 -4.99 0.63
CA TYR A 224 -18.96 -4.20 -0.42
C TYR A 224 -18.51 -5.11 -1.55
N GLU A 225 -19.18 -5.03 -2.70
CA GLU A 225 -18.90 -5.92 -3.83
C GLU A 225 -18.56 -5.13 -5.11
N GLY A 226 -17.34 -5.31 -5.63
CA GLY A 226 -16.91 -4.73 -6.90
C GLY A 226 -15.70 -3.80 -6.81
N LYS A 227 -15.63 -2.85 -7.74
CA LYS A 227 -14.55 -1.85 -7.82
C LYS A 227 -14.92 -0.61 -7.01
N TYR A 228 -14.22 -0.35 -5.91
CA TYR A 228 -14.40 0.86 -5.11
C TYR A 228 -13.18 1.76 -5.16
N GLN A 229 -13.43 3.05 -5.20
CA GLN A 229 -12.44 4.11 -5.04
C GLN A 229 -12.35 4.56 -3.58
N PHE A 230 -13.47 4.52 -2.85
CA PHE A 230 -13.54 4.93 -1.46
C PHE A 230 -14.58 4.10 -0.71
N ILE A 231 -14.22 3.60 0.48
CA ILE A 231 -15.15 3.01 1.44
C ILE A 231 -14.84 3.62 2.81
N LEU A 232 -15.89 4.01 3.51
CA LEU A 232 -15.85 4.35 4.93
C LEU A 232 -16.93 3.51 5.63
N ASP A 233 -16.53 2.55 6.43
CA ASP A 233 -17.41 1.83 7.32
C ASP A 233 -17.23 2.34 8.75
N PHE A 234 -18.32 2.33 9.52
CA PHE A 234 -18.27 2.70 10.93
C PHE A 234 -18.22 1.46 11.83
N GLY A 235 -18.67 0.30 11.35
CA GLY A 235 -18.40 -0.99 11.94
C GLY A 235 -19.50 -2.01 11.73
N GLY A 236 -19.27 -3.21 12.23
CA GLY A 236 -20.07 -4.39 11.91
C GLY A 236 -19.15 -5.51 11.45
N ASN A 237 -19.66 -6.73 11.35
CA ASN A 237 -18.88 -7.84 10.82
C ASN A 237 -19.13 -7.95 9.31
N ASP A 238 -18.27 -7.30 8.55
CA ASP A 238 -18.50 -6.90 7.17
C ASP A 238 -17.76 -7.78 6.16
N ARG A 239 -18.14 -7.60 4.90
CA ARG A 239 -17.61 -8.39 3.78
C ARG A 239 -17.16 -7.50 2.64
N TYR A 240 -15.86 -7.46 2.42
CA TYR A 240 -15.23 -6.70 1.35
C TYR A 240 -14.82 -7.62 0.20
N LEU A 241 -15.68 -7.76 -0.81
CA LEU A 241 -15.45 -8.54 -2.02
C LEU A 241 -14.95 -7.64 -3.15
N LEU A 242 -13.66 -7.31 -3.12
CA LEU A 242 -13.11 -6.23 -3.94
C LEU A 242 -12.44 -6.73 -5.23
N ASP A 243 -12.71 -5.99 -6.32
CA ASP A 243 -12.06 -6.14 -7.62
C ASP A 243 -11.00 -5.05 -7.82
N HIS A 244 -10.09 -5.25 -8.77
CA HIS A 244 -9.02 -4.29 -9.03
C HIS A 244 -9.58 -2.95 -9.51
N ASN A 245 -9.11 -1.86 -8.90
CA ASN A 245 -9.36 -0.50 -9.34
C ASN A 245 -8.06 0.13 -9.87
N ASP A 246 -8.06 0.57 -11.13
CA ASP A 246 -6.92 1.25 -11.77
C ASP A 246 -6.62 2.65 -11.16
N SER A 247 -7.47 3.12 -10.24
CA SER A 247 -7.34 4.42 -9.59
C SER A 247 -6.98 4.30 -8.11
N THR A 248 -6.78 5.44 -7.45
CA THR A 248 -6.52 5.45 -6.00
C THR A 248 -7.69 4.84 -5.24
N GLN A 249 -7.42 3.89 -4.35
CA GLN A 249 -8.40 3.25 -3.48
C GLN A 249 -8.10 3.58 -2.02
N ILE A 250 -9.12 3.99 -1.26
CA ILE A 250 -9.03 4.22 0.18
C ILE A 250 -10.17 3.45 0.84
N ILE A 251 -9.86 2.61 1.81
CA ILE A 251 -10.81 1.85 2.62
C ILE A 251 -10.51 2.21 4.08
N ILE A 252 -11.54 2.56 4.81
CA ILE A 252 -11.48 2.85 6.25
C ILE A 252 -12.60 2.02 6.88
N ASP A 253 -12.23 1.06 7.70
CA ASP A 253 -13.11 0.39 8.66
C ASP A 253 -12.73 0.85 10.07
N LEU A 254 -13.70 0.85 10.99
CA LEU A 254 -13.54 1.38 12.33
C LEU A 254 -13.85 0.39 13.46
N ASP A 255 -14.52 -0.74 13.21
CA ASP A 255 -14.88 -1.73 14.26
C ASP A 255 -15.52 -2.99 13.66
N GLY A 256 -15.12 -4.18 14.10
CA GLY A 256 -15.84 -5.43 13.89
C GLY A 256 -14.98 -6.52 13.24
N ASP A 257 -15.41 -7.78 13.36
CA ASP A 257 -14.61 -8.89 12.81
C ASP A 257 -14.97 -9.13 11.34
N ASP A 258 -14.08 -8.69 10.46
CA ASP A 258 -14.30 -8.51 9.04
C ASP A 258 -13.66 -9.56 8.14
N LEU A 259 -14.22 -9.65 6.93
CA LEU A 259 -13.70 -10.50 5.88
C LEU A 259 -13.38 -9.71 4.61
N TYR A 260 -12.08 -9.50 4.41
CA TYR A 260 -11.52 -8.88 3.22
C TYR A 260 -11.12 -9.93 2.18
N ILE A 261 -11.73 -9.90 1.00
CA ILE A 261 -11.46 -10.84 -0.11
C ILE A 261 -11.07 -10.07 -1.36
N ALA A 262 -9.82 -10.28 -1.80
CA ALA A 262 -9.39 -9.87 -3.13
C ALA A 262 -9.87 -10.88 -4.17
N ARG A 263 -10.77 -10.46 -5.07
CA ARG A 263 -11.24 -11.32 -6.17
C ARG A 263 -10.32 -11.28 -7.37
N GLU A 264 -9.58 -10.19 -7.51
CA GLU A 264 -8.54 -9.95 -8.51
C GLU A 264 -7.21 -9.61 -7.82
N ASP A 265 -6.12 -9.62 -8.58
CA ASP A 265 -4.83 -9.12 -8.10
C ASP A 265 -4.91 -7.59 -7.91
N HIS A 266 -3.91 -6.96 -7.28
CA HIS A 266 -3.86 -5.49 -7.12
C HIS A 266 -5.04 -4.90 -6.30
N CYS A 267 -5.39 -5.52 -5.18
CA CYS A 267 -6.47 -5.12 -4.27
C CYS A 267 -5.97 -4.97 -2.82
N LEU A 268 -6.86 -4.55 -1.89
CA LEU A 268 -6.63 -4.52 -0.44
C LEU A 268 -5.37 -3.69 -0.06
N GLY A 269 -5.46 -2.37 -0.21
CA GLY A 269 -4.34 -1.48 0.09
C GLY A 269 -3.20 -1.53 -0.94
N SER A 270 -3.45 -2.02 -2.15
CA SER A 270 -2.45 -2.08 -3.23
C SER A 270 -2.32 -0.77 -4.01
N GLY A 271 -1.09 -0.30 -4.21
CA GLY A 271 -0.75 0.75 -5.17
C GLY A 271 -0.12 0.20 -6.43
N PHE A 272 -0.85 0.17 -7.54
CA PHE A 272 -0.35 -0.25 -8.86
C PHE A 272 -0.46 0.89 -9.86
N PHE A 273 0.63 1.64 -10.07
CA PHE A 273 0.60 2.98 -10.69
C PHE A 273 -0.39 3.94 -10.01
N SER A 274 -0.80 3.63 -8.79
CA SER A 274 -1.82 4.31 -7.99
C SER A 274 -1.43 4.29 -6.51
N LEU A 275 -2.29 4.88 -5.69
CA LEU A 275 -2.21 4.81 -4.23
C LEU A 275 -3.31 3.87 -3.73
N GLY A 276 -2.98 2.89 -2.90
CA GLY A 276 -3.94 2.06 -2.17
C GLY A 276 -3.75 2.28 -0.68
N ILE A 277 -4.83 2.53 0.05
CA ILE A 277 -4.84 2.59 1.51
C ILE A 277 -5.99 1.71 2.00
N LEU A 278 -5.68 0.79 2.91
CA LEU A 278 -6.65 0.09 3.75
C LEU A 278 -6.28 0.41 5.19
N TYR A 279 -7.24 0.93 5.94
CA TYR A 279 -7.13 1.15 7.36
C TYR A 279 -8.26 0.41 8.05
N ASP A 280 -7.88 -0.50 8.93
CA ASP A 280 -8.76 -1.16 9.88
C ASP A 280 -8.40 -0.65 11.28
N HIS A 281 -9.41 -0.43 12.12
CA HIS A 281 -9.20 0.11 13.46
C HIS A 281 -9.27 -0.93 14.57
N ALA A 282 -10.07 -1.97 14.41
CA ALA A 282 -10.38 -2.92 15.46
C ALA A 282 -11.19 -4.09 14.91
N GLY A 283 -10.78 -5.32 15.22
CA GLY A 283 -11.51 -6.52 14.79
C GLY A 283 -10.63 -7.75 14.81
N ASP A 284 -11.18 -8.96 14.95
CA ASP A 284 -10.43 -10.18 14.61
C ASP A 284 -10.64 -10.53 13.11
N ASP A 285 -9.79 -10.03 12.23
CA ASP A 285 -10.04 -9.96 10.79
C ASP A 285 -9.36 -11.04 9.94
N ILE A 286 -9.93 -11.25 8.74
CA ILE A 286 -9.36 -12.13 7.73
C ILE A 286 -9.13 -11.37 6.43
N TYR A 287 -7.86 -11.20 6.09
CA TYR A 287 -7.39 -10.62 4.84
C TYR A 287 -7.01 -11.71 3.83
N ASN A 288 -7.97 -12.14 3.02
CA ASN A 288 -7.77 -13.15 2.00
C ASN A 288 -7.46 -12.53 0.63
N ALA A 289 -6.17 -12.39 0.34
CA ALA A 289 -5.68 -11.73 -0.84
C ALA A 289 -5.07 -12.67 -1.89
N ARG A 290 -4.72 -12.08 -3.03
CA ARG A 290 -4.06 -12.74 -4.17
C ARG A 290 -2.66 -12.17 -4.37
N ASN A 291 -2.27 -11.87 -5.61
CA ASN A 291 -0.99 -11.23 -5.90
C ASN A 291 -1.10 -9.71 -5.80
N PHE A 292 0.03 -9.05 -5.53
CA PHE A 292 0.15 -7.59 -5.52
C PHE A 292 -0.87 -6.92 -4.59
N ALA A 293 -1.03 -7.41 -3.37
CA ALA A 293 -2.08 -6.99 -2.43
C ALA A 293 -1.53 -6.78 -1.02
N LEU A 294 -2.36 -6.39 -0.06
CA LEU A 294 -2.01 -6.23 1.36
C LEU A 294 -0.86 -5.23 1.54
N GLY A 295 -1.11 -3.96 1.19
CA GLY A 295 -0.09 -2.92 1.30
C GLY A 295 1.03 -3.03 0.26
N SER A 296 0.78 -3.66 -0.89
CA SER A 296 1.78 -3.80 -1.96
C SER A 296 1.89 -2.55 -2.83
N GLY A 297 3.11 -2.06 -3.08
CA GLY A 297 3.40 -0.96 -4.01
C GLY A 297 4.20 -1.40 -5.22
N LEU A 298 3.57 -1.55 -6.38
CA LEU A 298 4.22 -1.81 -7.66
C LEU A 298 4.09 -0.59 -8.57
N PHE A 299 5.18 0.14 -8.81
CA PHE A 299 5.14 1.47 -9.46
C PHE A 299 4.15 2.45 -8.81
N GLY A 300 3.81 2.24 -7.54
CA GLY A 300 2.77 2.95 -6.80
C GLY A 300 3.08 2.93 -5.30
N ALA A 301 2.11 3.32 -4.49
CA ALA A 301 2.22 3.22 -3.03
C ALA A 301 1.03 2.46 -2.45
N GLY A 302 1.30 1.39 -1.71
CA GLY A 302 0.31 0.57 -1.02
C GLY A 302 0.52 0.62 0.49
N PHE A 303 -0.57 0.81 1.23
CA PHE A 303 -0.60 0.85 2.68
C PHE A 303 -1.74 -0.03 3.18
N LEU A 304 -1.42 -0.92 4.11
CA LEU A 304 -2.37 -1.59 4.99
C LEU A 304 -2.01 -1.21 6.41
N ILE A 305 -2.98 -0.71 7.17
CA ILE A 305 -2.80 -0.28 8.55
C ILE A 305 -3.89 -0.98 9.36
N ASP A 306 -3.48 -1.91 10.19
CA ASP A 306 -4.31 -2.54 11.21
C ASP A 306 -3.88 -2.01 12.59
N LYS A 307 -4.79 -1.97 13.55
CA LYS A 307 -4.61 -1.26 14.81
C LYS A 307 -4.88 -2.12 16.04
N ASP A 308 -5.77 -3.09 15.97
CA ASP A 308 -6.12 -3.94 17.11
C ASP A 308 -6.88 -5.17 16.62
N GLY A 309 -6.45 -6.37 16.99
CA GLY A 309 -7.11 -7.57 16.49
C GLY A 309 -6.38 -8.86 16.80
N ASN A 310 -6.81 -9.97 16.22
CA ASN A 310 -5.97 -11.15 16.03
C ASN A 310 -6.22 -11.62 14.60
N ASP A 311 -5.34 -11.19 13.71
CA ASP A 311 -5.64 -11.07 12.30
C ASP A 311 -4.96 -12.16 11.49
N THR A 312 -5.59 -12.50 10.37
CA THR A 312 -5.04 -13.47 9.44
C THR A 312 -4.79 -12.82 8.07
N TYR A 313 -3.51 -12.65 7.75
CA TYR A 313 -3.07 -12.10 6.47
C TYR A 313 -2.66 -13.20 5.49
N LEU A 314 -3.49 -13.45 4.49
CA LEU A 314 -3.24 -14.45 3.43
C LEU A 314 -2.90 -13.73 2.12
N GLY A 315 -1.68 -13.88 1.65
CA GLY A 315 -1.24 -13.38 0.36
C GLY A 315 -0.58 -14.47 -0.49
N ASP A 316 -0.32 -14.16 -1.75
CA ASP A 316 0.43 -15.04 -2.64
C ASP A 316 1.79 -14.43 -2.96
N THR A 317 1.86 -13.66 -4.05
CA THR A 317 3.10 -13.09 -4.57
C THR A 317 3.08 -11.57 -4.54
N HIS A 318 4.17 -10.94 -4.08
CA HIS A 318 4.27 -9.47 -3.95
C HIS A 318 3.20 -8.89 -3.01
N THR A 319 3.16 -9.35 -1.77
CA THR A 319 2.12 -8.98 -0.78
C THR A 319 2.72 -8.60 0.59
N GLN A 320 1.88 -8.12 1.51
CA GLN A 320 2.25 -7.87 2.91
C GLN A 320 3.41 -6.86 3.00
N GLY A 321 3.16 -5.64 2.55
CA GLY A 321 4.15 -4.56 2.56
C GLY A 321 5.26 -4.70 1.51
N ALA A 322 5.00 -5.34 0.37
CA ALA A 322 5.98 -5.52 -0.70
C ALA A 322 6.08 -4.28 -1.61
N GLY A 323 7.30 -3.81 -1.92
CA GLY A 323 7.53 -2.63 -2.76
C GLY A 323 8.50 -2.87 -3.92
N THR A 324 8.11 -2.55 -5.15
CA THR A 324 8.98 -2.57 -6.35
C THR A 324 8.72 -1.34 -7.21
N PHE A 325 9.75 -0.52 -7.46
CA PHE A 325 9.59 0.84 -7.99
C PHE A 325 8.51 1.66 -7.26
N GLY A 326 8.27 1.31 -6.00
CA GLY A 326 7.06 1.62 -5.27
C GLY A 326 7.30 1.55 -3.77
N ILE A 327 6.31 1.96 -3.01
CA ILE A 327 6.29 1.89 -1.54
C ILE A 327 5.24 0.87 -1.16
N GLY A 328 5.62 -0.21 -0.50
CA GLY A 328 4.69 -1.13 0.14
C GLY A 328 4.88 -1.08 1.64
N MET A 329 3.79 -0.93 2.39
CA MET A 329 3.81 -0.91 3.85
C MET A 329 2.61 -1.67 4.39
N LEU A 330 2.87 -2.54 5.36
CA LEU A 330 1.88 -3.08 6.27
C LEU A 330 2.30 -2.65 7.68
N ILE A 331 1.36 -2.07 8.43
CA ILE A 331 1.57 -1.64 9.81
C ILE A 331 0.48 -2.33 10.62
N ASP A 332 0.90 -3.06 11.63
CA ASP A 332 0.01 -3.71 12.58
C ASP A 332 0.49 -3.30 13.98
N GLN A 333 -0.45 -2.98 14.86
CA GLN A 333 -0.16 -2.36 16.15
C GLN A 333 -0.38 -3.28 17.34
N SER A 334 -1.30 -4.24 17.24
CA SER A 334 -1.51 -5.21 18.30
C SER A 334 -2.35 -6.38 17.86
N GLY A 335 -1.89 -7.58 18.21
CA GLY A 335 -2.69 -8.78 18.06
C GLY A 335 -1.94 -10.05 18.38
N ASN A 336 -2.39 -11.17 17.85
CA ASN A 336 -1.53 -12.35 17.68
C ASN A 336 -1.79 -12.86 16.28
N ASP A 337 -0.91 -12.48 15.37
CA ASP A 337 -1.27 -12.35 13.97
C ASP A 337 -0.59 -13.40 13.12
N ASP A 338 -1.30 -13.78 12.05
CA ASP A 338 -1.01 -14.98 11.28
C ASP A 338 -0.71 -14.59 9.82
N TYR A 339 0.56 -14.30 9.53
CA TYR A 339 1.05 -13.88 8.22
C TYR A 339 1.45 -15.05 7.34
N LYS A 340 0.71 -15.30 6.25
CA LYS A 340 0.98 -16.39 5.31
C LYS A 340 1.09 -15.88 3.88
N ALA A 341 2.24 -16.06 3.26
CA ALA A 341 2.47 -15.72 1.86
C ALA A 341 3.41 -16.69 1.14
N ALA A 342 3.49 -16.60 -0.19
CA ALA A 342 4.32 -17.51 -0.98
C ALA A 342 5.67 -16.89 -1.37
N LEU A 343 5.66 -15.78 -2.12
CA LEU A 343 6.85 -15.20 -2.75
C LEU A 343 6.85 -13.67 -2.68
N PHE A 344 8.05 -13.08 -2.64
CA PHE A 344 8.23 -11.62 -2.72
C PHE A 344 7.35 -10.87 -1.71
N SER A 345 7.21 -11.40 -0.50
CA SER A 345 6.21 -10.96 0.47
C SER A 345 6.84 -10.56 1.80
N GLN A 346 6.04 -10.12 2.77
CA GLN A 346 6.50 -9.83 4.13
C GLN A 346 7.68 -8.86 4.16
N ALA A 347 7.40 -7.58 3.85
CA ALA A 347 8.40 -6.53 3.74
C ALA A 347 9.43 -6.74 2.60
N TYR A 348 9.03 -7.34 1.48
CA TYR A 348 9.92 -7.47 0.31
C TYR A 348 10.18 -6.14 -0.39
N ALA A 349 11.42 -5.93 -0.87
CA ALA A 349 11.75 -4.77 -1.69
C ALA A 349 12.48 -5.13 -2.98
N GLY A 350 11.80 -4.98 -4.12
CA GLY A 350 12.38 -5.07 -5.44
C GLY A 350 13.14 -3.82 -5.87
N VAL A 351 13.45 -3.72 -7.16
CA VAL A 351 14.24 -2.63 -7.74
C VAL A 351 13.68 -1.26 -7.37
N GLN A 352 14.52 -0.39 -6.78
CA GLN A 352 14.15 0.95 -6.30
C GLN A 352 12.90 1.00 -5.39
N GLY A 353 12.49 -0.14 -4.82
CA GLY A 353 11.33 -0.24 -3.95
C GLY A 353 11.67 0.03 -2.49
N PHE A 354 10.64 0.36 -1.74
CA PHE A 354 10.64 0.30 -0.28
C PHE A 354 9.54 -0.66 0.15
N GLY A 355 9.88 -1.68 0.92
CA GLY A 355 8.94 -2.63 1.49
C GLY A 355 9.10 -2.68 3.01
N SER A 356 7.99 -2.63 3.74
CA SER A 356 8.04 -2.77 5.19
C SER A 356 6.85 -3.49 5.81
N ILE A 357 7.13 -4.21 6.89
CA ILE A 357 6.17 -4.57 7.93
C ILE A 357 6.66 -3.89 9.20
N VAL A 358 5.76 -3.20 9.90
CA VAL A 358 6.01 -2.67 11.23
C VAL A 358 4.97 -3.25 12.15
N GLU A 359 5.45 -4.13 13.01
CA GLU A 359 4.70 -4.86 14.02
C GLU A 359 5.11 -4.38 15.41
N HIS A 360 4.12 -4.15 16.26
CA HIS A 360 4.35 -3.47 17.54
C HIS A 360 4.20 -4.39 18.74
N ASN A 361 3.23 -5.30 18.76
CA ASN A 361 3.06 -6.20 19.89
C ASN A 361 2.17 -7.40 19.53
N GLY A 362 2.65 -8.61 19.76
CA GLY A 362 1.81 -9.78 19.60
C GLY A 362 2.50 -11.08 19.94
N ASN A 363 2.01 -12.20 19.44
CA ASN A 363 2.83 -13.42 19.35
C ASN A 363 2.57 -13.98 17.97
N ASP A 364 3.40 -13.56 17.03
CA ASP A 364 3.03 -13.51 15.64
C ASP A 364 3.72 -14.63 14.86
N SER A 365 3.07 -15.05 13.79
CA SER A 365 3.49 -16.19 13.00
C SER A 365 3.67 -15.77 11.55
N TYR A 366 4.92 -15.69 11.12
CA TYR A 366 5.31 -15.33 9.76
C TYR A 366 5.71 -16.58 8.98
N TYR A 367 4.92 -16.95 7.99
CA TYR A 367 5.19 -18.07 7.10
C TYR A 367 5.31 -17.59 5.64
N ALA A 368 6.49 -17.77 5.05
CA ALA A 368 6.75 -17.44 3.66
C ALA A 368 7.28 -18.66 2.87
N GLY A 369 6.48 -19.18 1.94
CA GLY A 369 6.89 -20.21 0.99
C GLY A 369 5.95 -21.41 0.87
N GLY A 370 6.48 -22.57 0.45
CA GLY A 370 5.74 -23.84 0.44
C GLY A 370 4.68 -24.01 -0.66
N LYS A 371 4.69 -23.15 -1.69
CA LYS A 371 3.74 -23.20 -2.81
C LYS A 371 4.37 -23.64 -4.15
N TYR A 372 5.37 -22.91 -4.63
CA TYR A 372 6.06 -23.15 -5.90
C TYR A 372 7.28 -24.09 -5.72
N LYS A 373 7.66 -24.99 -6.66
CA LYS A 373 8.74 -26.03 -6.48
C LYS A 373 9.98 -25.98 -7.38
N ASP A 374 11.19 -26.09 -6.79
CA ASP A 374 12.48 -26.03 -7.51
C ASP A 374 12.95 -27.41 -7.88
N PHE A 375 12.16 -28.08 -8.71
CA PHE A 375 12.45 -29.42 -9.16
C PHE A 375 13.75 -29.51 -9.99
N LEU A 376 14.25 -28.39 -10.53
CA LEU A 376 15.50 -28.36 -11.29
C LEU A 376 16.74 -28.43 -10.38
N ARG A 377 16.66 -27.91 -9.15
CA ARG A 377 17.76 -27.96 -8.17
C ARG A 377 17.55 -29.01 -7.07
N TYR A 378 16.31 -29.31 -6.71
CA TYR A 378 15.95 -30.18 -5.59
C TYR A 378 14.70 -31.02 -5.89
N GLU A 379 14.80 -32.36 -5.76
CA GLU A 379 13.67 -33.28 -6.04
C GLU A 379 12.50 -33.16 -5.04
N ASP A 380 12.76 -32.67 -3.80
CA ASP A 380 11.82 -32.70 -2.67
C ASP A 380 11.55 -31.31 -2.05
N HIS A 381 11.90 -30.19 -2.70
CA HIS A 381 11.80 -28.85 -2.11
C HIS A 381 11.09 -27.81 -2.99
N TYR A 382 10.46 -26.85 -2.32
CA TYR A 382 9.73 -25.76 -2.93
C TYR A 382 10.74 -24.72 -3.52
N ILE A 383 10.52 -24.03 -4.67
CA ILE A 383 11.24 -22.80 -5.10
C ILE A 383 10.85 -21.65 -4.17
N SER A 384 10.72 -21.85 -2.87
CA SER A 384 10.66 -20.67 -2.04
C SER A 384 12.06 -20.11 -1.95
N LEU A 385 12.56 -19.48 -3.02
CA LEU A 385 13.15 -18.16 -2.88
C LEU A 385 12.02 -17.31 -2.28
N SER A 386 11.65 -17.56 -1.01
CA SER A 386 10.58 -16.89 -0.28
C SER A 386 10.74 -15.41 -0.53
N GLN A 387 12.00 -14.94 -0.54
CA GLN A 387 12.36 -13.57 -0.86
C GLN A 387 11.48 -12.64 -0.05
N ALA A 388 11.46 -12.94 1.24
CA ALA A 388 10.47 -12.44 2.17
C ALA A 388 11.10 -12.18 3.54
N GLN A 389 10.30 -11.65 4.45
CA GLN A 389 10.72 -11.33 5.81
C GLN A 389 11.90 -10.35 5.79
N GLY A 390 11.69 -9.21 5.12
CA GLY A 390 12.72 -8.18 4.99
C GLY A 390 13.77 -8.47 3.91
N PHE A 391 13.40 -9.12 2.80
CA PHE A 391 14.32 -9.40 1.70
C PHE A 391 14.35 -8.30 0.63
N ALA A 392 15.55 -7.92 0.15
CA ALA A 392 15.70 -6.97 -0.94
C ALA A 392 16.38 -7.54 -2.19
N PHE A 393 15.86 -7.18 -3.37
CA PHE A 393 16.29 -7.73 -4.66
C PHE A 393 16.52 -6.66 -5.73
N GLY A 394 17.67 -6.73 -6.41
CA GLY A 394 17.98 -5.93 -7.59
C GLY A 394 18.16 -6.75 -8.87
N PHE A 395 17.86 -6.15 -10.02
CA PHE A 395 18.03 -6.79 -11.33
C PHE A 395 19.47 -6.72 -11.79
N ARG A 396 20.21 -7.81 -11.58
CA ARG A 396 21.61 -7.92 -12.00
C ARG A 396 21.76 -7.95 -13.53
N PRO A 397 22.74 -7.25 -14.12
CA PRO A 397 23.68 -6.30 -13.50
C PRO A 397 23.24 -4.83 -13.60
N ARG A 398 21.96 -4.56 -13.91
CA ARG A 398 21.50 -3.27 -14.45
C ARG A 398 20.94 -2.33 -13.38
N MET A 399 20.06 -2.83 -12.52
CA MET A 399 19.28 -1.98 -11.61
C MET A 399 19.50 -2.40 -10.16
N SER A 400 19.63 -1.41 -9.28
CA SER A 400 19.85 -1.66 -7.87
C SER A 400 18.57 -2.09 -7.17
N GLY A 401 18.70 -2.96 -6.17
CA GLY A 401 17.58 -3.38 -5.34
C GLY A 401 17.01 -2.26 -4.46
N GLY A 402 16.00 -2.64 -3.68
CA GLY A 402 15.28 -1.76 -2.77
C GLY A 402 15.79 -1.81 -1.33
N VAL A 403 14.97 -1.26 -0.45
CA VAL A 403 15.14 -1.32 1.01
C VAL A 403 13.94 -2.05 1.60
N ALA A 404 14.21 -3.18 2.25
CA ALA A 404 13.23 -4.08 2.85
C ALA A 404 13.42 -4.11 4.37
N LEU A 405 12.39 -3.80 5.14
CA LEU A 405 12.43 -3.71 6.60
C LEU A 405 11.24 -4.47 7.23
N LEU A 406 11.49 -5.64 7.82
CA LEU A 406 10.55 -6.24 8.76
C LEU A 406 10.99 -5.82 10.17
N ILE A 407 10.13 -5.10 10.87
CA ILE A 407 10.38 -4.64 12.23
C ILE A 407 9.30 -5.23 13.12
N ASP A 408 9.71 -6.00 14.12
CA ASP A 408 8.84 -6.52 15.17
C ASP A 408 9.33 -5.98 16.52
N SER A 409 8.42 -5.40 17.30
CA SER A 409 8.79 -4.65 18.50
C SER A 409 8.63 -5.47 19.79
N ALA A 410 7.75 -6.46 19.82
CA ALA A 410 7.50 -7.26 21.00
C ALA A 410 6.67 -8.50 20.68
N GLY A 411 7.07 -9.65 21.21
CA GLY A 411 6.23 -10.84 21.12
C GLY A 411 6.95 -12.12 21.44
N HIS A 412 6.38 -13.26 21.05
CA HIS A 412 7.07 -14.54 21.02
C HIS A 412 6.87 -15.15 19.65
N ASP A 413 7.69 -14.70 18.72
CA ASP A 413 7.34 -14.70 17.31
C ASP A 413 8.00 -15.87 16.59
N THR A 414 7.36 -16.31 15.52
CA THR A 414 7.82 -17.45 14.74
C THR A 414 7.96 -17.07 13.28
N TYR A 415 9.21 -16.98 12.83
CA TYR A 415 9.60 -16.69 11.46
C TYR A 415 9.99 -17.98 10.74
N ILE A 416 9.19 -18.36 9.75
CA ILE A 416 9.42 -19.52 8.89
C ILE A 416 9.58 -19.06 7.46
N SER A 417 10.74 -19.33 6.87
CA SER A 417 11.00 -19.14 5.45
C SER A 417 11.72 -20.36 4.89
N ASP A 418 11.88 -20.44 3.57
CA ASP A 418 12.65 -21.50 2.93
C ASP A 418 14.01 -20.95 2.49
N ILE A 419 14.07 -20.22 1.37
CA ILE A 419 15.29 -19.65 0.81
C ILE A 419 15.17 -18.14 0.66
N PHE A 420 16.25 -17.39 0.94
CA PHE A 420 16.26 -15.92 0.84
C PHE A 420 15.21 -15.25 1.72
N GLY A 421 15.10 -15.68 2.97
CA GLY A 421 14.25 -15.05 3.98
C GLY A 421 15.05 -14.27 5.03
N GLN A 422 14.35 -13.70 6.01
CA GLN A 422 14.89 -13.25 7.29
C GLN A 422 16.05 -12.25 7.14
N GLY A 423 15.76 -11.10 6.53
CA GLY A 423 16.70 -9.99 6.39
C GLY A 423 17.81 -10.21 5.36
N ALA A 424 17.65 -11.17 4.45
CA ALA A 424 18.61 -11.44 3.38
C ALA A 424 18.54 -10.40 2.23
N SER A 425 19.52 -10.39 1.34
CA SER A 425 19.49 -9.48 0.18
C SER A 425 20.30 -9.95 -1.03
N TYR A 426 19.91 -9.47 -2.21
CA TYR A 426 20.53 -9.74 -3.49
C TYR A 426 20.66 -8.47 -4.37
N TRP A 427 21.87 -8.24 -4.91
CA TRP A 427 22.22 -7.18 -5.86
C TRP A 427 21.83 -5.73 -5.48
N TYR A 428 22.74 -5.00 -4.81
CA TYR A 428 22.56 -3.61 -4.37
C TYR A 428 21.28 -3.30 -3.56
N GLY A 429 20.62 -4.33 -3.00
CA GLY A 429 19.53 -4.18 -2.05
C GLY A 429 20.01 -4.11 -0.59
N LEU A 430 19.14 -3.60 0.27
CA LEU A 430 19.23 -3.65 1.72
C LEU A 430 18.04 -4.45 2.27
N GLY A 431 18.30 -5.63 2.82
CA GLY A 431 17.32 -6.40 3.56
C GLY A 431 17.56 -6.33 5.06
N ALA A 432 16.50 -6.19 5.84
CA ALA A 432 16.57 -6.20 7.30
C ALA A 432 15.36 -6.88 7.93
N LEU A 433 15.63 -7.75 8.91
CA LEU A 433 14.69 -8.21 9.92
C LEU A 433 15.22 -7.71 11.27
N TYR A 434 14.39 -6.96 11.98
CA TYR A 434 14.73 -6.36 13.25
C TYR A 434 13.66 -6.66 14.30
N ASP A 435 14.00 -7.57 15.21
CA ASP A 435 13.17 -8.00 16.33
C ASP A 435 13.72 -7.40 17.63
N ILE A 436 12.87 -6.75 18.43
CA ILE A 436 13.31 -6.00 19.61
C ILE A 436 13.24 -6.85 20.89
N SER A 437 12.18 -7.62 21.11
CA SER A 437 12.04 -8.39 22.34
C SER A 437 11.12 -9.58 22.21
N GLY A 438 11.58 -10.73 22.67
CA GLY A 438 10.73 -11.91 22.67
C GLY A 438 11.42 -13.18 23.11
N ASN A 439 10.92 -14.32 22.68
CA ASN A 439 11.63 -15.59 22.76
C ASN A 439 11.34 -16.31 21.45
N ASP A 440 12.11 -15.95 20.44
CA ASP A 440 11.62 -16.02 19.07
C ASP A 440 12.22 -17.21 18.34
N LYS A 441 11.57 -17.61 17.25
CA LYS A 441 11.99 -18.78 16.46
C LYS A 441 12.22 -18.38 15.02
N TYR A 442 13.45 -18.56 14.58
CA TYR A 442 13.87 -18.31 13.21
C TYR A 442 14.21 -19.62 12.54
N LEU A 443 13.29 -20.10 11.71
CA LEU A 443 13.42 -21.33 10.94
C LEU A 443 13.57 -20.97 9.47
N SER A 444 14.70 -21.36 8.88
CA SER A 444 14.90 -21.20 7.45
C SER A 444 15.66 -22.37 6.86
N PHE A 445 15.58 -22.56 5.55
CA PHE A 445 16.37 -23.59 4.86
C PHE A 445 17.73 -23.03 4.45
N GLN A 446 17.80 -22.06 3.55
CA GLN A 446 19.07 -21.53 3.01
C GLN A 446 19.06 -20.02 2.75
N TYR A 447 20.24 -19.41 2.72
CA TYR A 447 20.42 -17.99 2.37
C TYR A 447 19.52 -17.04 3.17
N ALA A 448 19.36 -17.29 4.46
CA ALA A 448 18.56 -16.49 5.37
C ALA A 448 19.40 -15.93 6.52
N GLN A 449 18.74 -15.33 7.52
CA GLN A 449 19.36 -14.84 8.75
C GLN A 449 20.45 -13.80 8.48
N GLY A 450 20.12 -12.76 7.71
CA GLY A 450 21.06 -11.69 7.35
C GLY A 450 22.08 -12.09 6.27
N SER A 451 21.71 -12.96 5.34
CA SER A 451 22.58 -13.38 4.23
C SER A 451 22.65 -12.34 3.10
N ALA A 452 23.83 -11.74 2.88
CA ALA A 452 24.09 -10.76 1.83
C ALA A 452 24.75 -11.40 0.60
N THR A 453 24.09 -11.33 -0.57
CA THR A 453 24.60 -11.92 -1.82
C THR A 453 24.80 -10.86 -2.91
N HIS A 454 26.03 -10.80 -3.44
CA HIS A 454 26.43 -9.94 -4.57
C HIS A 454 26.22 -8.43 -4.36
N LEU A 455 27.14 -7.80 -3.61
CA LEU A 455 27.20 -6.34 -3.40
C LEU A 455 25.95 -5.77 -2.71
N THR A 456 25.60 -6.33 -1.55
CA THR A 456 24.42 -5.94 -0.78
C THR A 456 24.71 -5.77 0.70
N LEU A 457 23.70 -5.29 1.44
CA LEU A 457 23.66 -5.31 2.89
C LEU A 457 22.46 -6.14 3.34
N ALA A 458 22.66 -7.00 4.33
CA ALA A 458 21.64 -7.87 4.91
C ALA A 458 21.80 -7.80 6.43
N ILE A 459 20.68 -7.68 7.15
CA ILE A 459 20.65 -7.50 8.59
C ILE A 459 19.59 -8.43 9.17
N LEU A 460 20.00 -9.31 10.08
CA LEU A 460 19.09 -9.85 11.08
C LEU A 460 19.59 -9.34 12.43
N MET A 461 18.73 -8.66 13.18
CA MET A 461 19.05 -8.19 14.51
C MET A 461 17.90 -8.49 15.45
N ASP A 462 18.21 -9.30 16.45
CA ASP A 462 17.35 -9.62 17.58
C ASP A 462 17.99 -8.98 18.82
N ARG A 463 17.24 -8.13 19.55
CA ARG A 463 17.83 -7.32 20.63
C ARG A 463 17.74 -7.96 22.01
N SER A 464 16.75 -8.79 22.28
CA SER A 464 16.59 -9.43 23.58
C SER A 464 15.64 -10.61 23.54
N GLY A 465 16.01 -11.69 24.23
CA GLY A 465 15.18 -12.87 24.27
C GLY A 465 16.00 -14.12 24.57
N ASN A 466 15.32 -15.27 24.60
CA ASN A 466 15.96 -16.58 24.56
C ASN A 466 15.53 -17.31 23.29
N ASP A 467 16.24 -17.04 22.22
CA ASP A 467 15.75 -17.29 20.87
C ASP A 467 16.36 -18.55 20.26
N TYR A 468 15.65 -19.11 19.27
CA TYR A 468 16.05 -20.31 18.55
C TYR A 468 16.26 -20.01 17.07
N TYR A 469 17.49 -20.20 16.59
CA TYR A 469 17.86 -20.03 15.19
C TYR A 469 18.22 -21.36 14.56
N PHE A 470 17.61 -21.68 13.41
CA PHE A 470 17.94 -22.87 12.64
C PHE A 470 17.94 -22.55 11.13
N SER A 471 19.08 -22.84 10.49
CA SER A 471 19.27 -22.82 9.04
C SER A 471 20.19 -23.99 8.63
N LYS A 472 20.01 -24.55 7.43
CA LYS A 472 20.66 -25.79 6.98
C LYS A 472 21.95 -25.56 6.20
#